data_AF-A0A2R6NYM6-F1
#
_entry.id   AF-A0A2R6NYM6-F1
#
_cell.length_a   1.000
_cell.length_b   1.000
_cell.length_c   1.000
_cell.angle_alpha   90.00
_cell.angle_beta   90.00
_cell.angle_gamma   90.00
#
_symmetry.space_group_name_H-M   'P 1'
#
loop_
_entity.id
_entity.type
_entity.pdbx_description
1 polymer ?
#
loop_
_entity_poly.entity_id
_entity_poly.type
_entity_poly.pdbx_seq_one_letter_code
_entity_poly.pdbx_strand_id
1 'polypeptide(L)'
;MSFQDIEAGLASPRSPTRPTLQSQEDSAFLTLQSSLSLQVFKINSNVQGILKLVDQLGTGRDSGTLRKSLHDLTETTRAMAKRGSDDLKKLAALQATLPRHKTSLQKTSHDFQLSLVAFQRAQQVSAERQRTVVEGVKHAVEEENSGQVPTLSLAKKPVLIEIAAMKSDRQVQLHRSDKHRYCKLNFLRTNWPIKSL
;
A
#
# COMPACT_ATOMS: atom_id res chain seq x y z
N MET A 1 -49.27 2.71 -53.76
CA MET A 1 -48.28 1.62 -53.60
C MET A 1 -48.44 1.05 -52.20
N SER A 2 -48.53 -0.27 -52.07
CA SER A 2 -48.99 -1.01 -50.88
C SER A 2 -47.85 -1.21 -49.87
N PHE A 3 -48.19 -1.23 -48.58
CA PHE A 3 -47.28 -1.40 -47.44
C PHE A 3 -46.89 -2.87 -47.18
N GLN A 4 -47.33 -3.80 -48.04
CA GLN A 4 -47.12 -5.24 -47.88
C GLN A 4 -45.80 -5.77 -48.49
N ASP A 5 -45.06 -4.97 -49.26
CA ASP A 5 -43.83 -5.41 -49.94
C ASP A 5 -42.56 -5.24 -49.10
N ILE A 6 -42.61 -4.56 -47.94
CA ILE A 6 -41.43 -4.30 -47.09
C ILE A 6 -41.14 -5.46 -46.11
N GLU A 7 -42.07 -6.39 -45.91
CA GLU A 7 -41.90 -7.46 -44.91
C GLU A 7 -41.14 -8.70 -45.44
N ALA A 8 -40.90 -8.82 -46.75
CA ALA A 8 -40.18 -9.96 -47.34
C ALA A 8 -38.63 -9.82 -47.33
N GLY A 9 -38.08 -8.94 -46.49
CA GLY A 9 -36.65 -8.62 -46.43
C GLY A 9 -35.80 -9.63 -45.65
N LEU A 10 -35.45 -10.74 -46.31
CA LEU A 10 -34.19 -11.48 -46.16
C LEU A 10 -33.70 -11.74 -44.72
N ALA A 11 -34.08 -12.89 -44.17
CA ALA A 11 -33.35 -13.52 -43.08
C ALA A 11 -31.91 -13.81 -43.52
N SER A 12 -30.99 -12.86 -43.27
CA SER A 12 -29.55 -13.09 -43.33
C SER A 12 -29.22 -14.19 -42.32
N PRO A 13 -28.54 -15.29 -42.71
CA PRO A 13 -28.09 -16.28 -41.76
C PRO A 13 -27.07 -15.60 -40.85
N ARG A 14 -27.54 -15.30 -39.63
CA ARG A 14 -26.75 -14.75 -38.55
C ARG A 14 -25.58 -15.69 -38.32
N SER A 15 -24.42 -15.35 -38.88
CA SER A 15 -23.18 -16.07 -38.64
C SER A 15 -23.00 -16.18 -37.12
N PRO A 16 -22.64 -17.36 -36.58
CA PRO A 16 -22.42 -17.50 -35.15
C PRO A 16 -21.28 -16.54 -34.79
N THR A 17 -21.61 -15.48 -34.07
CA THR A 17 -20.65 -14.47 -33.63
C THR A 17 -19.61 -15.18 -32.78
N ARG A 18 -18.46 -15.50 -33.39
CA ARG A 18 -17.25 -15.92 -32.67
C ARG A 18 -17.04 -14.87 -31.58
N PRO A 19 -16.93 -15.24 -30.28
CA PRO A 19 -16.58 -14.26 -29.27
C PRO A 19 -15.27 -13.62 -29.73
N THR A 20 -15.34 -12.34 -30.07
CA THR A 20 -14.18 -11.61 -30.56
C THR A 20 -13.18 -11.56 -29.42
N LEU A 21 -11.90 -11.85 -29.70
CA LEU A 21 -10.84 -11.83 -28.68
C LEU A 21 -10.82 -10.51 -27.88
N GLN A 22 -11.23 -9.41 -28.53
CA GLN A 22 -11.43 -8.10 -27.91
C GLN A 22 -12.43 -8.11 -26.74
N SER A 23 -13.52 -8.88 -26.82
CA SER A 23 -14.51 -9.00 -25.73
C SER A 23 -13.92 -9.70 -24.50
N GLN A 24 -13.05 -10.69 -24.71
CA GLN A 24 -12.37 -11.38 -23.62
C GLN A 24 -11.33 -10.47 -22.94
N GLU A 25 -10.51 -9.75 -23.72
CA GLU A 25 -9.55 -8.78 -23.18
C GLU A 25 -10.25 -7.62 -22.44
N ASP A 26 -11.38 -7.12 -22.97
CA ASP A 26 -12.22 -6.13 -22.31
C ASP A 26 -12.69 -6.62 -20.93
N SER A 27 -13.17 -7.86 -20.84
CA SER A 27 -13.59 -8.45 -19.56
C SER A 27 -12.44 -8.61 -18.56
N ALA A 28 -11.26 -9.02 -19.04
CA ALA A 28 -10.06 -9.16 -18.21
C ALA A 28 -9.57 -7.80 -17.70
N PHE A 29 -9.65 -6.76 -18.53
CA PHE A 29 -9.33 -5.39 -18.14
C PHE A 29 -10.26 -4.91 -17.02
N LEU A 30 -11.59 -5.04 -17.19
CA LEU A 30 -12.57 -4.55 -16.22
C LEU A 30 -12.46 -5.28 -14.87
N THR A 31 -12.26 -6.59 -14.89
CA THR A 31 -12.10 -7.39 -13.66
C THR A 31 -10.84 -7.00 -12.89
N LEU A 32 -9.71 -6.84 -13.59
CA LEU A 32 -8.45 -6.41 -12.97
C LEU A 32 -8.52 -4.97 -12.46
N GLN A 33 -9.14 -4.07 -13.22
CA GLN A 33 -9.36 -2.67 -12.82
C GLN A 33 -10.21 -2.57 -11.55
N SER A 34 -11.31 -3.33 -11.48
CA SER A 34 -12.18 -3.38 -10.30
C SER A 34 -11.44 -3.93 -9.07
N SER A 35 -10.69 -5.02 -9.26
CA SER A 35 -9.84 -5.59 -8.20
C SER A 35 -8.79 -4.60 -7.68
N LEU A 36 -8.11 -3.87 -8.58
CA LEU A 36 -7.13 -2.86 -8.19
C LEU A 36 -7.79 -1.68 -7.46
N SER A 37 -8.96 -1.24 -7.92
CA SER A 37 -9.73 -0.19 -7.24
C SER A 37 -10.12 -0.61 -5.82
N LEU A 38 -10.52 -1.88 -5.63
CA LEU A 38 -10.77 -2.43 -4.30
C LEU A 38 -9.50 -2.45 -3.43
N GLN A 39 -8.35 -2.78 -4.00
CA GLN A 39 -7.07 -2.71 -3.28
C GLN A 39 -6.73 -1.28 -2.84
N VAL A 40 -6.99 -0.27 -3.68
CA VAL A 40 -6.83 1.16 -3.31
C VAL A 40 -7.64 1.50 -2.08
N PHE A 41 -8.94 1.15 -2.06
CA PHE A 41 -9.80 1.40 -0.90
C PHE A 41 -9.28 0.71 0.37
N LYS A 42 -8.80 -0.53 0.25
CA LYS A 42 -8.21 -1.28 1.37
C LYS A 42 -6.93 -0.63 1.88
N ILE A 43 -6.04 -0.19 1.00
CA ILE A 43 -4.82 0.53 1.38
C ILE A 43 -5.20 1.80 2.15
N ASN A 44 -6.13 2.60 1.64
CA ASN A 44 -6.57 3.83 2.31
C ASN A 44 -7.20 3.55 3.69
N SER A 45 -7.99 2.49 3.83
CA SER A 45 -8.54 2.06 5.13
C SER A 45 -7.43 1.67 6.11
N ASN A 46 -6.47 0.87 5.66
CA ASN A 46 -5.34 0.48 6.49
C ASN A 46 -4.48 1.69 6.89
N VAL A 47 -4.30 2.66 6.00
CA VAL A 47 -3.59 3.92 6.32
C VAL A 47 -4.26 4.64 7.48
N GLN A 48 -5.59 4.77 7.47
CA GLN A 48 -6.32 5.35 8.60
C GLN A 48 -6.17 4.51 9.88
N GLY A 49 -6.19 3.18 9.77
CA GLY A 49 -5.93 2.28 10.89
C GLY A 49 -4.53 2.45 11.49
N ILE A 50 -3.51 2.57 10.64
CA ILE A 50 -2.12 2.85 11.06
C ILE A 50 -2.06 4.15 11.84
N LEU A 51 -2.61 5.25 11.31
CA LEU A 51 -2.59 6.55 11.98
C LEU A 51 -3.26 6.48 13.37
N LYS A 52 -4.42 5.84 13.49
CA LYS A 52 -5.12 5.65 14.78
C LYS A 52 -4.31 4.86 15.81
N LEU A 53 -3.55 3.85 15.37
CA LEU A 53 -2.67 3.07 16.25
C LEU A 53 -1.44 3.90 16.64
N VAL A 54 -0.90 4.69 15.72
CA VAL A 54 0.24 5.58 15.97
C VAL A 54 -0.12 6.67 16.98
N ASP A 55 -1.33 7.23 16.94
CA ASP A 55 -1.79 8.24 17.90
C ASP A 55 -1.89 7.70 19.35
N GLN A 56 -2.00 6.39 19.51
CA GLN A 56 -2.03 5.74 20.81
C GLN A 56 -0.64 5.35 21.34
N LEU A 57 0.40 5.37 20.49
CA LEU A 57 1.77 5.12 20.92
C LEU A 57 2.29 6.25 21.82
N GLY A 58 3.03 5.89 22.87
CA GLY A 58 3.55 6.88 23.83
C GLY A 58 2.49 7.48 24.76
N THR A 59 1.24 7.03 24.68
CA THR A 59 0.19 7.37 25.64
C THR A 59 0.06 6.28 26.70
N GLY A 60 -0.75 6.49 27.74
CA GLY A 60 -1.06 5.46 28.75
C GLY A 60 -1.78 4.22 28.19
N ARG A 61 -2.14 4.19 26.90
CA ARG A 61 -2.71 3.01 26.21
C ARG A 61 -1.69 2.24 25.38
N ASP A 62 -0.43 2.66 25.37
CA ASP A 62 0.64 1.95 24.67
C ASP A 62 0.82 0.55 25.28
N SER A 63 0.80 -0.46 24.42
CA SER A 63 0.88 -1.87 24.82
C SER A 63 1.59 -2.69 23.74
N GLY A 64 2.19 -3.81 24.15
CA GLY A 64 2.88 -4.70 23.22
C GLY A 64 1.96 -5.25 22.10
N THR A 65 0.68 -5.47 22.40
CA THR A 65 -0.33 -5.90 21.43
C THR A 65 -0.61 -4.82 20.39
N LEU A 66 -0.73 -3.57 20.81
CA LEU A 66 -0.92 -2.41 19.92
C LEU A 66 0.28 -2.24 18.97
N ARG A 67 1.50 -2.31 19.50
CA ARG A 67 2.73 -2.24 18.68
C ARG A 67 2.83 -3.38 17.67
N LYS A 68 2.43 -4.60 18.05
CA LYS A 68 2.36 -5.74 17.13
C LYS A 68 1.31 -5.51 16.03
N SER A 69 0.11 -5.07 16.41
CA SER A 69 -0.96 -4.76 15.44
C SER A 69 -0.55 -3.69 14.43
N LEU A 70 0.12 -2.63 14.88
CA LEU A 70 0.66 -1.58 14.02
C LEU A 70 1.67 -2.14 13.02
N HIS A 71 2.58 -3.00 13.48
CA HIS A 71 3.56 -3.65 12.62
C HIS A 71 2.91 -4.56 11.57
N ASP A 72 2.02 -5.44 12.00
CA ASP A 72 1.33 -6.40 11.13
C ASP A 72 0.47 -5.68 10.07
N LEU A 73 -0.22 -4.60 10.47
CA LEU A 73 -1.00 -3.77 9.55
C LEU A 73 -0.12 -3.04 8.54
N THR A 74 1.04 -2.54 8.98
CA THR A 74 2.02 -1.89 8.10
C THR A 74 2.58 -2.89 7.07
N GLU A 75 2.94 -4.10 7.49
CA GLU A 75 3.50 -5.11 6.59
C GLU A 75 2.44 -5.64 5.60
N THR A 76 1.22 -5.87 6.08
CA THR A 76 0.09 -6.24 5.20
C THR A 76 -0.15 -5.18 4.13
N THR A 77 -0.09 -3.90 4.51
CA THR A 77 -0.27 -2.78 3.57
C THR A 77 0.89 -2.67 2.57
N ARG A 78 2.12 -2.94 3.02
CA ARG A 78 3.29 -3.05 2.13
C ARG A 78 3.12 -4.16 1.09
N ALA A 79 2.61 -5.32 1.49
CA ALA A 79 2.33 -6.42 0.57
C ALA A 79 1.26 -6.05 -0.47
N MET A 80 0.19 -5.37 -0.05
CA MET A 80 -0.85 -4.86 -0.97
C MET A 80 -0.28 -3.83 -1.96
N ALA A 81 0.56 -2.90 -1.51
CA ALA A 81 1.20 -1.92 -2.38
C ALA A 81 2.07 -2.59 -3.47
N LYS A 82 2.80 -3.66 -3.12
CA LYS A 82 3.58 -4.43 -4.10
C LYS A 82 2.66 -5.12 -5.12
N ARG A 83 1.64 -5.84 -4.64
CA ARG A 83 0.66 -6.52 -5.49
C ARG A 83 -0.07 -5.56 -6.43
N GLY A 84 -0.55 -4.44 -5.90
CA GLY A 84 -1.23 -3.41 -6.68
C GLY A 84 -0.34 -2.79 -7.75
N SER A 85 0.97 -2.66 -7.49
CA SER A 85 1.93 -2.20 -8.51
C SER A 85 2.07 -3.19 -9.67
N ASP A 86 2.06 -4.49 -9.39
CA ASP A 86 2.13 -5.52 -10.43
C ASP A 86 0.80 -5.65 -11.20
N ASP A 87 -0.32 -5.52 -10.50
CA ASP A 87 -1.65 -5.48 -11.12
C ASP A 87 -1.80 -4.25 -12.02
N LEU A 88 -1.29 -3.08 -11.62
CA LEU A 88 -1.28 -1.87 -12.45
C LEU A 88 -0.46 -2.06 -13.75
N LYS A 89 0.69 -2.74 -13.69
CA LYS A 89 1.48 -3.05 -14.89
C LYS A 89 0.71 -3.96 -15.85
N LYS A 90 0.06 -5.00 -15.34
CA LYS A 90 -0.78 -5.90 -16.14
C LYS A 90 -1.96 -5.14 -16.75
N LEU A 91 -2.59 -4.25 -15.98
CA LEU A 91 -3.69 -3.42 -16.44
C LEU A 91 -3.26 -2.48 -17.57
N ALA A 92 -2.08 -1.87 -17.46
CA ALA A 92 -1.49 -1.04 -18.51
C ALA A 92 -1.17 -1.86 -19.78
N ALA A 93 -0.68 -3.09 -19.63
CA ALA A 93 -0.41 -3.96 -20.76
C ALA A 93 -1.70 -4.35 -21.52
N LEU A 94 -2.78 -4.68 -20.80
CA LEU A 94 -4.10 -4.94 -21.41
C LEU A 94 -4.69 -3.69 -22.08
N GLN A 95 -4.50 -2.51 -21.48
CA GLN A 95 -4.99 -1.27 -22.08
C GLN A 95 -4.32 -0.93 -23.42
N ALA A 96 -3.09 -1.40 -23.66
CA ALA A 96 -2.38 -1.13 -24.91
C ALA A 96 -3.12 -1.70 -26.14
N THR A 97 -3.87 -2.79 -25.99
CA THR A 97 -4.73 -3.35 -27.04
C THR A 97 -6.15 -2.76 -27.05
N LEU A 98 -6.50 -1.97 -26.03
CA LEU A 98 -7.86 -1.46 -25.76
C LEU A 98 -7.88 0.07 -25.56
N PRO A 99 -7.81 0.88 -26.64
CA PRO A 99 -7.67 2.34 -26.53
C PRO A 99 -8.83 3.03 -25.79
N ARG A 100 -10.03 2.43 -25.80
CA ARG A 100 -11.23 2.95 -25.11
C ARG A 100 -11.08 3.04 -23.58
N HIS A 101 -10.18 2.25 -22.99
CA HIS A 101 -10.00 2.20 -21.53
C HIS A 101 -8.91 3.13 -21.00
N LYS A 102 -8.33 4.00 -21.84
CA LYS A 102 -7.26 4.95 -21.46
C LYS A 102 -7.62 5.78 -20.23
N THR A 103 -8.81 6.40 -20.22
CA THR A 103 -9.27 7.23 -19.10
C THR A 103 -9.46 6.42 -17.82
N SER A 104 -9.99 5.20 -17.94
CA SER A 104 -10.20 4.29 -16.81
C SER A 104 -8.87 3.91 -16.15
N LEU A 105 -7.87 3.54 -16.97
CA LEU A 105 -6.52 3.26 -16.50
C LEU A 105 -5.89 4.47 -15.81
N GLN A 106 -5.99 5.67 -16.40
CA GLN A 106 -5.42 6.90 -15.84
C GLN A 106 -6.00 7.19 -14.45
N LYS A 107 -7.33 7.09 -14.29
CA LYS A 107 -7.99 7.29 -13.00
C LYS A 107 -7.51 6.27 -11.96
N THR A 108 -7.59 4.98 -12.26
CA THR A 108 -7.18 3.93 -11.31
C THR A 108 -5.69 4.04 -10.95
N SER A 109 -4.83 4.40 -11.91
CA SER A 109 -3.41 4.67 -11.67
C SER A 109 -3.20 5.85 -10.72
N HIS A 110 -3.91 6.95 -10.94
CA HIS A 110 -3.82 8.14 -10.09
C HIS A 110 -4.29 7.86 -8.66
N ASP A 111 -5.45 7.22 -8.51
CA ASP A 111 -6.01 6.84 -7.19
C ASP A 111 -5.03 5.93 -6.43
N PHE A 112 -4.40 4.98 -7.14
CA PHE A 112 -3.39 4.11 -6.55
C PHE A 112 -2.14 4.90 -6.12
N GLN A 113 -1.63 5.82 -6.93
CA GLN A 113 -0.50 6.67 -6.57
C GLN A 113 -0.79 7.50 -5.31
N LEU A 114 -1.99 8.09 -5.21
CA LEU A 114 -2.40 8.84 -4.01
C LEU A 114 -2.42 7.94 -2.77
N SER A 115 -2.94 6.72 -2.89
CA SER A 115 -2.95 5.75 -1.78
C SER A 115 -1.54 5.36 -1.33
N LEU A 116 -0.60 5.23 -2.27
CA LEU A 116 0.79 4.99 -1.95
C LEU A 116 1.36 6.18 -1.17
N VAL A 117 1.25 7.41 -1.67
CA VAL A 117 1.76 8.61 -0.97
C VAL A 117 1.19 8.73 0.44
N ALA A 118 -0.10 8.46 0.63
CA ALA A 118 -0.72 8.46 1.95
C ALA A 118 -0.11 7.40 2.87
N PHE A 119 0.15 6.19 2.36
CA PHE A 119 0.84 5.14 3.10
C PHE A 119 2.28 5.51 3.46
N GLN A 120 3.03 6.14 2.54
CA GLN A 120 4.39 6.62 2.81
C GLN A 120 4.41 7.64 3.96
N ARG A 121 3.46 8.58 3.97
CA ARG A 121 3.30 9.54 5.07
C ARG A 121 2.98 8.84 6.40
N ALA A 122 2.08 7.86 6.39
CA ALA A 122 1.74 7.09 7.59
C ALA A 122 2.95 6.31 8.13
N GLN A 123 3.80 5.76 7.26
CA GLN A 123 5.06 5.14 7.66
C GLN A 123 6.03 6.13 8.33
N GLN A 124 6.14 7.34 7.78
CA GLN A 124 6.98 8.39 8.36
C GLN A 124 6.51 8.79 9.76
N VAL A 125 5.21 9.08 9.92
CA VAL A 125 4.63 9.46 11.22
C VAL A 125 4.79 8.34 12.25
N SER A 126 4.60 7.08 11.82
CA SER A 126 4.82 5.90 12.67
C SER A 126 6.26 5.81 13.19
N ALA A 127 7.25 6.02 12.31
CA ALA A 127 8.67 5.99 12.67
C ALA A 127 9.07 7.15 13.61
N GLU A 128 8.56 8.36 13.35
CA GLU A 128 8.79 9.53 14.20
C GLU A 128 8.27 9.31 15.62
N ARG A 129 7.06 8.77 15.78
CA ARG A 129 6.48 8.48 17.11
C ARG A 129 7.25 7.40 17.86
N GLN A 130 7.64 6.32 17.17
CA GLN A 130 8.45 5.27 17.79
C GLN A 130 9.80 5.81 18.29
N ARG A 131 10.43 6.74 17.55
CA ARG A 131 11.66 7.39 17.99
C ARG A 131 11.46 8.22 19.26
N THR A 132 10.41 9.05 19.32
CA THR A 132 10.13 9.87 20.52
C THR A 132 9.86 9.02 21.76
N VAL A 133 9.21 7.87 21.61
CA VAL A 133 8.99 6.93 22.72
C VAL A 133 10.30 6.34 23.22
N VAL A 134 11.24 6.00 22.32
CA VAL A 134 12.55 5.46 22.71
C VAL A 134 13.42 6.52 23.39
N GLU A 135 13.42 7.76 22.90
CA GLU A 135 14.17 8.86 23.53
C GLU A 135 13.62 9.16 24.94
N GLY A 136 12.30 9.21 25.13
CA GLY A 136 11.69 9.39 26.46
C GLY A 136 12.04 8.27 27.45
N VAL A 137 12.10 7.02 27.01
CA VAL A 137 12.54 5.90 27.86
C VAL A 137 14.01 6.02 28.25
N LYS A 138 14.89 6.48 27.35
CA LYS A 138 16.30 6.70 27.67
C LYS A 138 16.50 7.79 28.72
N HIS A 139 15.79 8.92 28.60
CA HIS A 139 15.84 9.99 29.59
C HIS A 139 15.33 9.55 30.97
N ALA A 140 14.26 8.75 31.02
CA ALA A 140 13.77 8.20 32.30
C ALA A 140 14.78 7.25 32.97
N VAL A 141 15.54 6.47 32.19
CA VAL A 141 16.57 5.56 32.71
C VAL A 141 17.82 6.33 33.17
N GLU A 142 18.17 7.46 32.52
CA GLU A 142 19.30 8.30 32.94
C GLU A 142 19.02 9.08 34.24
N GLU A 143 17.78 9.53 34.48
CA GLU A 143 17.40 10.14 35.76
C GLU A 143 17.48 9.14 36.93
N GLU A 144 17.01 7.90 36.74
CA GLU A 144 17.08 6.84 37.77
C GLU A 144 18.53 6.47 38.12
N ASN A 145 19.45 6.52 37.15
CA ASN A 145 20.87 6.22 37.37
C ASN A 145 21.65 7.35 38.08
N SER A 146 21.05 8.54 38.24
CA SER A 146 21.69 9.70 38.88
C SER A 146 21.39 9.86 40.38
N GLY A 147 20.54 8.98 40.94
CA GLY A 147 20.23 9.00 42.37
C GLY A 147 19.82 7.65 42.93
N GLN A 148 20.79 6.81 43.36
CA GLN A 148 20.88 6.23 44.72
C GLN A 148 22.04 5.23 44.84
N VAL A 149 22.76 5.38 45.97
CA VAL A 149 23.69 4.49 46.69
C VAL A 149 23.46 2.96 46.49
N PRO A 150 24.52 2.12 46.42
CA PRO A 150 24.37 0.71 46.06
C PRO A 150 23.85 -0.13 47.24
N THR A 151 22.65 -0.70 47.10
CA THR A 151 22.23 -1.87 47.89
C THR A 151 21.57 -2.91 46.98
N LEU A 152 22.23 -4.06 46.92
CA LEU A 152 21.90 -5.28 46.21
C LEU A 152 20.45 -5.74 46.41
N SER A 153 19.73 -6.04 45.31
CA SER A 153 18.80 -7.17 45.30
C SER A 153 18.51 -7.69 43.88
N LEU A 154 18.14 -8.95 43.85
CA LEU A 154 18.39 -9.96 42.84
C LEU A 154 17.18 -10.16 41.92
N ALA A 155 17.47 -10.25 40.61
CA ALA A 155 16.72 -10.94 39.57
C ALA A 155 15.25 -10.54 39.29
N LYS A 156 15.04 -9.88 38.13
CA LYS A 156 14.03 -10.27 37.12
C LYS A 156 14.26 -9.58 35.75
N LYS A 157 14.94 -10.32 34.87
CA LYS A 157 14.89 -10.36 33.39
C LYS A 157 15.21 -9.09 32.56
N PRO A 158 16.42 -8.97 32.00
CA PRO A 158 16.73 -8.06 30.90
C PRO A 158 16.48 -8.66 29.50
N VAL A 159 15.50 -9.56 29.32
CA VAL A 159 15.26 -10.20 28.00
C VAL A 159 14.33 -9.35 27.10
N LEU A 160 13.51 -8.47 27.68
CA LEU A 160 12.56 -7.64 26.91
C LEU A 160 13.23 -6.45 26.21
N ILE A 161 14.36 -5.96 26.74
CA ILE A 161 15.09 -4.80 26.21
C ILE A 161 15.92 -5.21 24.99
N GLU A 162 16.52 -6.41 25.02
CA GLU A 162 17.32 -6.92 23.92
C GLU A 162 16.44 -7.27 22.69
N ILE A 163 15.25 -7.83 22.90
CA ILE A 163 14.29 -8.08 21.82
C ILE A 163 13.76 -6.76 21.20
N ALA A 164 13.63 -5.70 22.00
CA ALA A 164 13.21 -4.38 21.53
C ALA A 164 14.33 -3.67 20.73
N ALA A 165 15.58 -3.77 21.19
CA ALA A 165 16.75 -3.23 20.49
C ALA A 165 16.97 -3.94 19.15
N MET A 166 16.93 -5.28 19.13
CA MET A 166 17.14 -6.09 17.92
C MET A 166 16.01 -5.91 16.87
N LYS A 167 14.76 -5.61 17.27
CA LYS A 167 13.67 -5.30 16.33
C LYS A 167 13.71 -3.87 15.81
N SER A 168 14.19 -2.93 16.62
CA SER A 168 14.41 -1.54 16.23
C SER A 168 15.44 -1.44 15.10
N ASP A 169 16.57 -2.15 15.23
CA ASP A 169 17.59 -2.21 14.18
C ASP A 169 17.08 -2.86 12.88
N ARG A 170 16.18 -3.84 12.97
CA ARG A 170 15.58 -4.48 11.79
C ARG A 170 14.57 -3.58 11.07
N GLN A 171 13.80 -2.77 11.80
CA GLN A 171 12.92 -1.73 11.24
C GLN A 171 13.75 -0.61 10.58
N VAL A 172 14.88 -0.22 11.18
CA VAL A 172 15.82 0.76 10.62
C VAL A 172 16.54 0.21 9.37
N GLN A 173 16.87 -1.08 9.32
CA GLN A 173 17.42 -1.73 8.12
C GLN A 173 16.42 -1.82 6.96
N LEU A 174 15.13 -2.09 7.24
CA LEU A 174 14.07 -2.01 6.24
C LEU A 174 13.95 -0.58 5.67
N HIS A 175 14.06 0.45 6.52
CA HIS A 175 14.09 1.86 6.10
C HIS A 175 15.33 2.22 5.25
N ARG A 176 16.51 1.63 5.53
CA ARG A 176 17.72 1.82 4.71
C ARG A 176 17.61 1.15 3.33
N SER A 177 17.01 -0.04 3.26
CA SER A 177 16.69 -0.70 1.98
C SER A 177 15.59 0.01 1.20
N ASP A 178 14.61 0.60 1.90
CA ASP A 178 13.57 1.42 1.27
C ASP A 178 14.15 2.72 0.71
N LYS A 179 15.10 3.41 1.37
CA LYS A 179 15.79 4.60 0.80
C LYS A 179 16.44 4.32 -0.57
N HIS A 180 17.09 3.16 -0.73
CA HIS A 180 17.70 2.77 -2.02
C HIS A 180 16.64 2.44 -3.10
N ARG A 181 15.48 1.90 -2.71
CA ARG A 181 14.34 1.67 -3.64
C ARG A 181 13.58 2.95 -3.98
N TYR A 182 13.49 3.90 -3.07
CA TYR A 182 12.89 5.22 -3.30
C TYR A 182 13.71 6.09 -4.25
N CYS A 183 15.04 5.98 -4.23
CA CYS A 183 15.86 6.58 -5.29
C CYS A 183 15.58 5.94 -6.65
N LYS A 184 15.33 4.62 -6.71
CA LYS A 184 14.98 3.92 -7.95
C LYS A 184 13.55 4.22 -8.44
N LEU A 185 12.60 4.44 -7.53
CA LEU A 185 11.22 4.85 -7.86
C LEU A 185 11.13 6.33 -8.25
N ASN A 186 11.92 7.22 -7.64
CA ASN A 186 12.06 8.61 -8.09
C ASN A 186 12.87 8.73 -9.39
N PHE A 187 13.80 7.80 -9.68
CA PHE A 187 14.42 7.66 -11.00
C PHE A 187 13.39 7.24 -12.06
N LEU A 188 12.45 6.35 -11.73
CA LEU A 188 11.31 6.03 -12.60
C LEU A 188 10.31 7.21 -12.71
N ARG A 189 10.21 8.09 -11.71
CA ARG A 189 9.40 9.34 -11.77
C ARG A 189 10.01 10.40 -12.70
N THR A 190 11.33 10.41 -12.89
CA THR A 190 12.05 11.41 -13.70
C THR A 190 12.45 10.91 -15.08
N ASN A 191 12.47 9.59 -15.30
CA ASN A 191 12.86 8.96 -16.56
C ASN A 191 11.71 8.18 -17.24
N TRP A 192 10.47 8.29 -16.73
CA TRP A 192 9.29 7.87 -17.50
C TRP A 192 9.06 8.92 -18.59
N PRO A 193 9.01 8.53 -19.88
CA PRO A 193 8.82 9.50 -20.94
C PRO A 193 7.39 10.03 -20.85
N ILE A 194 7.22 11.17 -20.19
CA ILE A 194 6.12 12.08 -20.45
C ILE A 194 6.45 12.73 -21.81
N LYS A 195 6.26 11.97 -22.89
CA LYS A 195 6.13 12.53 -24.22
C LYS A 195 4.73 12.18 -24.70
N SER A 196 3.88 13.21 -24.62
CA SER A 196 2.70 13.47 -25.46
C SER A 196 2.03 12.26 -26.08
N LEU A 197 0.81 11.95 -25.62
CA LEU A 197 -0.33 11.39 -26.37
C LEU A 197 -1.57 11.26 -25.46
#